data_AF-A0A931IQN6-F1
#
_entry.id   AF-A0A931IQN6-F1
#
_cell.length_a   1.000
_cell.length_b   1.000
_cell.length_c   1.000
_cell.angle_alpha   90.00
_cell.angle_beta   90.00
_cell.angle_gamma   90.00
#
_symmetry.space_group_name_H-M   'P 1'
#
loop_
_entity.id
_entity.type
_entity.pdbx_description
1 polymer ?
#
loop_
_entity_poly.entity_id
_entity_poly.type
_entity_poly.pdbx_seq_one_letter_code
_entity_poly.pdbx_strand_id
1 'polypeptide(L)'
;MRLKKMLLLVLIAAIWMLPVSVHAEAIIPETKPGLVIGKAQRSVTKLFINEVQIPAMSFNGRLVVFTSDLKNYGFVPGWDGEYRGITVQRDLGVKKFTKAKDTTSTKEVNVTYTDIKVFLDNRMVPSFHIDKKTAIYADDIFRYGAISYDTKNKAQRLTLSKYPLKEVAVGYKTYTGGEELLFTNKYKEDLLSVDYNVYFHNRVTQKIETIPMQLSYLEATDKDLYIHTPYMTYFEENNIGKYILLGAAIESVKDHNGKVIKNPMFNDEAKYIKTKYSDYVLMLEKIRKSALAAELKANKNVPVKVTKIDMYENSIGIPEPNINFKNLSTKTIDAIEIDIRCFDTFGRAVTFPGQSNLFEGIVQDVMIPPGGEEAFSWTLNLFGNTTKINVTVVNVHFTDGTTWKKK
;
A
#
# COMPACT_ATOMS: atom_id res chain seq x y z
N MET A 1 51.84 -23.81 43.61
CA MET A 1 52.43 -23.70 42.26
C MET A 1 51.84 -24.83 41.39
N ARG A 2 50.52 -24.77 41.14
CA ARG A 2 49.86 -24.58 39.82
C ARG A 2 50.21 -25.64 38.76
N LEU A 3 49.85 -26.88 39.07
CA LEU A 3 49.46 -27.90 38.10
C LEU A 3 47.96 -28.16 38.33
N LYS A 4 47.09 -27.58 37.49
CA LYS A 4 45.64 -27.89 37.30
C LYS A 4 45.01 -26.73 36.53
N LYS A 5 44.24 -27.06 35.48
CA LYS A 5 43.51 -26.16 34.55
C LYS A 5 44.28 -25.74 33.30
N MET A 6 44.52 -26.69 32.40
CA MET A 6 44.71 -26.37 30.98
C MET A 6 44.11 -27.48 30.09
N LEU A 7 42.91 -27.92 30.44
CA LEU A 7 42.06 -28.75 29.61
C LEU A 7 40.63 -28.51 30.10
N LEU A 8 39.68 -28.35 29.17
CA LEU A 8 38.26 -28.06 29.39
C LEU A 8 37.88 -26.57 29.55
N LEU A 9 38.01 -25.82 28.46
CA LEU A 9 37.16 -24.65 28.14
C LEU A 9 37.31 -24.36 26.64
N VAL A 10 37.04 -25.35 25.79
CA VAL A 10 36.48 -25.02 24.47
C VAL A 10 35.08 -24.56 24.78
N LEU A 11 34.92 -23.23 24.85
CA LEU A 11 33.63 -22.59 24.76
C LEU A 11 32.91 -23.24 23.57
N ILE A 12 31.88 -24.04 23.85
CA ILE A 12 30.69 -24.05 23.01
C ILE A 12 30.10 -22.67 23.21
N ALA A 13 30.70 -21.67 22.55
CA ALA A 13 30.03 -20.43 22.28
C ALA A 13 28.96 -20.83 21.27
N ALA A 14 27.80 -21.23 21.78
CA ALA A 14 26.56 -21.05 21.05
C ALA A 14 26.44 -19.54 20.84
N ILE A 15 27.15 -19.04 19.83
CA ILE A 15 26.97 -17.68 19.37
C ILE A 15 25.65 -17.73 18.61
N TRP A 16 24.56 -17.59 19.37
CA TRP A 16 23.28 -17.17 18.84
C TRP A 16 23.50 -15.73 18.34
N MET A 17 24.06 -15.60 17.13
CA MET A 17 24.18 -14.31 16.48
C MET A 17 22.80 -13.95 15.98
N LEU A 18 22.20 -12.97 16.65
CA LEU A 18 20.99 -12.34 16.17
C LEU A 18 21.30 -11.72 14.80
N PRO A 19 20.41 -11.87 13.81
CA PRO A 19 20.54 -11.19 12.54
C PRO A 19 20.61 -9.69 12.81
N VAL A 20 21.50 -8.99 12.13
CA VAL A 20 21.47 -7.53 12.13
C VAL A 20 20.31 -7.14 11.21
N SER A 21 19.20 -6.71 11.80
CA SER A 21 18.07 -6.16 11.07
C SER A 21 18.56 -4.88 10.37
N VAL A 22 18.72 -4.95 9.05
CA VAL A 22 18.61 -3.73 8.25
C VAL A 22 17.15 -3.34 8.41
N HIS A 23 16.87 -2.37 9.28
CA HIS A 23 15.52 -1.86 9.51
C HIS A 23 15.09 -1.14 8.23
N ALA A 24 14.71 -1.91 7.21
CA ALA A 24 13.67 -1.49 6.31
C ALA A 24 12.43 -1.45 7.20
N GLU A 25 11.99 -0.25 7.59
CA GLU A 25 10.61 -0.06 8.04
C GLU A 25 9.75 -0.94 7.16
N ALA A 26 8.99 -1.85 7.76
CA ALA A 26 8.18 -2.81 7.03
C ALA A 26 7.15 -2.02 6.20
N ILE A 27 7.54 -1.56 5.01
CA ILE A 27 6.65 -0.94 4.04
C ILE A 27 5.71 -2.06 3.69
N ILE A 28 4.50 -2.07 4.24
CA ILE A 28 3.50 -3.06 3.92
C ILE A 28 3.03 -2.75 2.50
N PRO A 29 3.49 -3.44 1.43
CA PRO A 29 2.89 -3.26 0.14
C PRO A 29 1.74 -4.26 0.16
N GLU A 30 0.65 -3.95 0.90
CA GLU A 30 -0.46 -4.90 1.08
C GLU A 30 -0.90 -5.46 -0.28
N THR A 31 -0.84 -4.65 -1.34
CA THR A 31 -1.08 -5.11 -2.71
C THR A 31 0.07 -4.70 -3.62
N LYS A 32 0.69 -5.66 -4.32
CA LYS A 32 1.73 -5.35 -5.32
C LYS A 32 1.10 -4.76 -6.59
N PRO A 33 1.62 -3.63 -7.14
CA PRO A 33 1.21 -3.12 -8.45
C PRO A 33 1.26 -4.21 -9.52
N GLY A 34 0.26 -4.24 -10.40
CA GLY A 34 0.12 -5.27 -11.44
C GLY A 34 -0.71 -6.49 -11.03
N LEU A 35 -1.11 -6.63 -9.75
CA LEU A 35 -2.07 -7.67 -9.34
C LEU A 35 -3.37 -7.53 -10.16
N VAL A 36 -3.79 -8.61 -10.82
CA VAL A 36 -5.05 -8.63 -11.57
C VAL A 36 -6.21 -8.59 -10.58
N ILE A 37 -7.01 -7.53 -10.63
CA ILE A 37 -8.17 -7.31 -9.76
C ILE A 37 -9.52 -7.54 -10.46
N GLY A 38 -9.48 -7.92 -11.74
CA GLY A 38 -10.63 -8.32 -12.51
C GLY A 38 -10.43 -8.04 -13.99
N LYS A 39 -11.54 -7.90 -14.72
CA LYS A 39 -11.52 -7.65 -16.15
C LYS A 39 -12.48 -6.53 -16.52
N ALA A 40 -12.10 -5.76 -17.52
CA ALA A 40 -12.90 -4.69 -18.08
C ALA A 40 -13.16 -4.95 -19.56
N GLN A 41 -14.29 -4.47 -20.03
CA GLN A 41 -14.69 -4.52 -21.43
C GLN A 41 -15.29 -3.19 -21.85
N ARG A 42 -15.31 -2.91 -23.16
CA ARG A 42 -15.97 -1.70 -23.66
C ARG A 42 -17.42 -1.65 -23.17
N SER A 43 -17.83 -0.50 -22.66
CA SER A 43 -19.17 -0.36 -22.11
C SER A 43 -20.24 -0.34 -23.21
N VAL A 44 -21.32 -1.08 -22.98
CA VAL A 44 -22.57 -0.92 -23.77
C VAL A 44 -23.36 0.32 -23.36
N THR A 45 -23.14 0.81 -22.14
CA THR A 45 -23.75 2.02 -21.60
C THR A 45 -22.85 3.21 -21.95
N LYS A 46 -23.43 4.22 -22.62
CA LYS A 46 -22.74 5.46 -23.00
C LYS A 46 -22.67 6.42 -21.81
N LEU A 47 -21.56 7.14 -21.68
CA LEU A 47 -21.41 8.22 -20.71
C LEU A 47 -21.23 9.55 -21.44
N PHE A 48 -21.93 10.58 -20.98
CA PHE A 48 -21.83 11.93 -21.52
C PHE A 48 -21.48 12.92 -20.41
N ILE A 49 -20.60 13.87 -20.71
CA ILE A 49 -20.29 15.03 -19.87
C ILE A 49 -20.64 16.28 -20.67
N ASN A 50 -21.59 17.08 -20.20
CA ASN A 50 -22.14 18.23 -20.92
C ASN A 50 -22.42 17.90 -22.41
N GLU A 51 -23.22 16.85 -22.62
CA GLU A 51 -23.68 16.36 -23.93
C GLU A 51 -22.59 15.71 -24.82
N VAL A 52 -21.32 15.78 -24.44
CA VAL A 52 -20.24 15.13 -25.19
C VAL A 52 -19.96 13.74 -24.63
N GLN A 53 -19.99 12.73 -25.51
CA GLN A 53 -19.71 11.35 -25.11
C GLN A 53 -18.24 11.17 -24.75
N ILE A 54 -17.97 10.64 -23.55
CA ILE A 54 -16.65 10.22 -23.10
C ILE A 54 -16.46 8.71 -23.31
N PRO A 55 -15.29 8.25 -23.81
CA PRO A 55 -14.96 6.84 -23.85
C PRO A 55 -15.04 6.22 -22.45
N ALA A 56 -15.73 5.08 -22.33
CA ALA A 56 -15.93 4.41 -21.06
C ALA A 56 -15.87 2.89 -21.22
N MET A 57 -15.36 2.23 -20.19
CA MET A 57 -15.38 0.77 -20.06
C MET A 57 -16.30 0.36 -18.92
N SER A 58 -16.64 -0.92 -18.85
CA SER A 58 -17.36 -1.51 -17.73
C SER A 58 -16.41 -2.39 -16.93
N PHE A 59 -16.34 -2.14 -15.62
CA PHE A 59 -15.60 -2.95 -14.65
C PHE A 59 -16.46 -3.09 -13.39
N ASN A 60 -16.66 -4.34 -12.93
CA ASN A 60 -17.53 -4.66 -11.79
C ASN A 60 -18.93 -4.03 -11.88
N GLY A 61 -19.52 -4.04 -13.08
CA GLY A 61 -20.85 -3.48 -13.34
C GLY A 61 -20.92 -1.95 -13.32
N ARG A 62 -19.80 -1.25 -13.12
CA ARG A 62 -19.69 0.21 -13.08
C ARG A 62 -18.98 0.75 -14.31
N LEU A 63 -19.31 1.97 -14.68
CA LEU A 63 -18.59 2.70 -15.73
C LEU A 63 -17.24 3.18 -15.19
N VAL A 64 -16.21 3.07 -16.01
CA VAL A 64 -14.87 3.59 -15.73
C VAL A 64 -14.39 4.45 -16.87
N VAL A 65 -13.63 5.49 -16.54
CA VAL A 65 -13.07 6.45 -17.49
C VAL A 65 -11.57 6.61 -17.22
N PHE A 66 -10.81 6.92 -18.26
CA PHE A 66 -9.39 7.24 -18.11
C PHE A 66 -9.21 8.67 -17.62
N THR A 67 -8.32 8.86 -16.65
CA THR A 67 -8.02 10.20 -16.10
C THR A 67 -7.48 11.14 -17.17
N SER A 68 -6.72 10.62 -18.13
CA SER A 68 -6.15 11.38 -19.25
C SER A 68 -7.18 11.87 -20.25
N ASP A 69 -8.36 11.25 -20.34
CA ASP A 69 -9.44 11.69 -21.24
C ASP A 69 -10.19 12.88 -20.66
N LEU A 70 -10.23 13.03 -19.32
CA LEU A 70 -10.97 14.08 -18.62
C LEU A 70 -10.53 15.50 -19.01
N LYS A 71 -9.30 15.68 -19.50
CA LYS A 71 -8.81 16.97 -20.01
C LYS A 71 -9.69 17.57 -21.12
N ASN A 72 -10.35 16.73 -21.90
CA ASN A 72 -11.24 17.18 -22.98
C ASN A 72 -12.65 17.55 -22.49
N TYR A 73 -12.94 17.29 -21.21
CA TYR A 73 -14.25 17.42 -20.59
C TYR A 73 -14.25 18.44 -19.43
N GLY A 74 -13.31 19.39 -19.46
CA GLY A 74 -13.21 20.48 -18.49
C GLY A 74 -12.51 20.11 -17.19
N PHE A 75 -11.55 19.20 -17.24
CA PHE A 75 -10.72 18.89 -16.09
C PHE A 75 -9.24 19.13 -16.41
N VAL A 76 -8.40 19.26 -15.38
CA VAL A 76 -6.95 19.37 -15.50
C VAL A 76 -6.32 18.25 -14.69
N PRO A 77 -5.96 17.12 -15.33
CA PRO A 77 -5.15 16.09 -14.71
C PRO A 77 -3.70 16.58 -14.59
N GLY A 78 -3.16 16.62 -13.38
CA GLY A 78 -1.76 16.89 -13.06
C GLY A 78 -1.09 15.65 -12.50
N TRP A 79 0.09 15.30 -13.04
CA TRP A 79 0.94 14.24 -12.48
C TRP A 79 1.83 14.82 -11.39
N ASP A 80 1.88 14.11 -10.28
CA ASP A 80 2.74 14.41 -9.15
C ASP A 80 3.77 13.28 -9.01
N GLY A 81 5.00 13.55 -9.45
CA GLY A 81 6.06 12.54 -9.50
C GLY A 81 6.60 12.16 -8.13
N GLU A 82 6.58 13.09 -7.18
CA GLU A 82 7.03 12.88 -5.81
C GLU A 82 6.12 11.89 -5.09
N TYR A 83 4.80 12.08 -5.21
CA TYR A 83 3.80 11.25 -4.55
C TYR A 83 3.24 10.12 -5.43
N ARG A 84 3.78 9.96 -6.64
CA ARG A 84 3.27 9.02 -7.67
C ARG A 84 1.75 9.10 -7.81
N GLY A 85 1.23 10.33 -7.89
CA GLY A 85 -0.21 10.61 -7.82
C GLY A 85 -0.72 11.36 -9.06
N ILE A 86 -2.03 11.29 -9.28
CA ILE A 86 -2.74 12.14 -10.25
C ILE A 86 -3.77 12.97 -9.50
N THR A 87 -3.65 14.30 -9.58
CA THR A 87 -4.70 15.21 -9.14
C THR A 87 -5.50 15.67 -10.34
N VAL A 88 -6.82 15.52 -10.29
CA VAL A 88 -7.74 15.99 -11.33
C VAL A 88 -8.57 17.12 -10.75
N GLN A 89 -8.41 18.32 -11.32
CA GLN A 89 -9.15 19.52 -10.90
C GLN A 89 -10.17 19.93 -11.95
N ARG A 90 -11.28 20.56 -11.54
CA ARG A 90 -12.27 21.11 -12.49
C ARG A 90 -11.78 22.45 -13.05
N ASP A 91 -11.72 22.56 -14.37
CA ASP A 91 -11.37 23.81 -15.07
C ASP A 91 -12.60 24.66 -15.39
N LEU A 92 -12.86 25.68 -14.58
CA LEU A 92 -14.00 26.57 -14.78
C LEU A 92 -13.87 27.49 -16.02
N GLY A 93 -12.66 27.62 -16.58
CA GLY A 93 -12.41 28.42 -17.78
C GLY A 93 -12.76 27.68 -19.09
N VAL A 94 -12.81 26.35 -19.08
CA VAL A 94 -13.15 25.54 -20.25
C VAL A 94 -14.66 25.59 -20.52
N LYS A 95 -15.02 26.29 -21.61
CA LYS A 95 -16.41 26.42 -22.10
C LYS A 95 -16.75 25.50 -23.27
N LYS A 96 -15.74 24.91 -23.94
CA LYS A 96 -15.93 24.02 -25.08
C LYS A 96 -15.39 22.64 -24.75
N PHE A 97 -16.26 21.64 -24.82
CA PHE A 97 -15.91 20.24 -24.63
C PHE A 97 -15.67 19.59 -25.98
N THR A 98 -14.63 18.77 -26.08
CA THR A 98 -14.28 18.11 -27.35
C THR A 98 -14.35 16.61 -27.17
N LYS A 99 -14.93 15.91 -28.16
CA LYS A 99 -14.99 14.46 -28.13
C LYS A 99 -13.57 13.89 -28.18
N ALA A 100 -13.19 13.14 -27.16
CA ALA A 100 -11.94 12.39 -27.14
C ALA A 100 -12.00 11.24 -28.16
N LYS A 101 -10.86 10.93 -28.79
CA LYS A 101 -10.72 9.71 -29.59
C LYS A 101 -10.93 8.51 -28.66
N ASP A 102 -11.87 7.63 -29.00
CA ASP A 102 -12.08 6.41 -28.25
C ASP A 102 -10.87 5.48 -28.43
N THR A 103 -10.12 5.33 -27.34
CA THR A 103 -8.91 4.49 -27.27
C THR A 103 -9.12 3.27 -26.36
N THR A 104 -10.36 2.99 -25.98
CA THR A 104 -10.71 1.80 -25.20
C THR A 104 -10.50 0.54 -26.03
N SER A 105 -10.01 -0.53 -25.42
CA SER A 105 -9.88 -1.83 -26.09
C SER A 105 -11.24 -2.34 -26.57
N THR A 106 -11.25 -2.97 -27.75
CA THR A 106 -12.42 -3.68 -28.29
C THR A 106 -12.57 -5.07 -27.71
N LYS A 107 -11.54 -5.59 -27.02
CA LYS A 107 -11.55 -6.89 -26.36
C LYS A 107 -11.62 -6.71 -24.85
N GLU A 108 -11.99 -7.78 -24.16
CA GLU A 108 -11.85 -7.86 -22.71
C GLU A 108 -10.36 -7.78 -22.33
N VAL A 109 -10.06 -6.97 -21.31
CA VAL A 109 -8.69 -6.70 -20.85
C VAL A 109 -8.62 -6.79 -19.33
N ASN A 110 -7.44 -7.17 -18.82
CA ASN A 110 -7.23 -7.24 -17.38
C ASN A 110 -7.24 -5.85 -16.76
N VAL A 111 -7.87 -5.75 -15.59
CA VAL A 111 -7.75 -4.61 -14.70
C VAL A 111 -6.71 -4.96 -13.65
N THR A 112 -5.71 -4.13 -13.47
CA THR A 112 -4.65 -4.37 -12.49
C THR A 112 -4.60 -3.28 -11.44
N TYR A 113 -4.33 -3.66 -10.19
CA TYR A 113 -4.04 -2.73 -9.12
C TYR A 113 -2.83 -1.86 -9.46
N THR A 114 -2.86 -0.60 -9.00
CA THR A 114 -1.75 0.33 -9.03
C THR A 114 -1.62 1.03 -7.69
N ASP A 115 -0.37 1.32 -7.32
CA ASP A 115 0.02 2.22 -6.25
C ASP A 115 -0.28 3.69 -6.56
N ILE A 116 -0.50 4.05 -7.84
CA ILE A 116 -0.81 5.42 -8.26
C ILE A 116 -2.13 5.86 -7.64
N LYS A 117 -2.08 6.89 -6.79
CA LYS A 117 -3.27 7.46 -6.16
C LYS A 117 -3.91 8.51 -7.06
N VAL A 118 -5.24 8.51 -7.14
CA VAL A 118 -5.98 9.55 -7.88
C VAL A 118 -6.80 10.38 -6.90
N PHE A 119 -6.67 11.70 -7.02
CA PHE A 119 -7.41 12.68 -6.24
C PHE A 119 -8.29 13.50 -7.16
N LEU A 120 -9.60 13.48 -6.92
CA LEU A 120 -10.55 14.43 -7.51
C LEU A 120 -10.58 15.65 -6.59
N ASP A 121 -9.87 16.69 -6.99
CA ASP A 121 -9.44 17.80 -6.14
C ASP A 121 -8.76 17.31 -4.84
N ASN A 122 -9.44 17.35 -3.69
CA ASN A 122 -8.94 16.91 -2.38
C ASN A 122 -9.50 15.54 -1.94
N ARG A 123 -10.28 14.84 -2.79
CA ARG A 123 -10.87 13.53 -2.45
C ARG A 123 -10.11 12.41 -3.15
N MET A 124 -9.53 11.52 -2.36
CA MET A 124 -8.99 10.26 -2.88
C MET A 124 -10.10 9.37 -3.44
N VAL A 125 -9.88 8.78 -4.61
CA VAL A 125 -10.84 7.88 -5.27
C VAL A 125 -10.18 6.56 -5.68
N PRO A 126 -10.95 5.47 -5.82
CA PRO A 126 -10.44 4.22 -6.37
C PRO A 126 -9.77 4.44 -7.71
N SER A 127 -8.61 3.83 -7.89
CA SER A 127 -7.85 3.90 -9.13
C SER A 127 -7.22 2.56 -9.47
N PHE A 128 -7.04 2.32 -10.75
CA PHE A 128 -6.53 1.06 -11.28
C PHE A 128 -6.02 1.26 -12.71
N HIS A 129 -5.25 0.29 -13.20
CA HIS A 129 -4.78 0.28 -14.57
C HIS A 129 -5.65 -0.59 -15.46
N ILE A 130 -5.97 -0.05 -16.64
CA ILE A 130 -6.55 -0.78 -17.76
C ILE A 130 -5.74 -0.37 -18.99
N ASP A 131 -5.18 -1.34 -19.72
CA ASP A 131 -4.30 -1.09 -20.87
C ASP A 131 -3.17 -0.08 -20.58
N LYS A 132 -2.53 -0.20 -19.41
CA LYS A 132 -1.45 0.69 -18.92
C LYS A 132 -1.87 2.15 -18.72
N LYS A 133 -3.17 2.45 -18.67
CA LYS A 133 -3.70 3.79 -18.37
C LYS A 133 -4.42 3.78 -17.04
N THR A 134 -4.28 4.86 -16.28
CA THR A 134 -4.98 5.06 -15.02
C THR A 134 -6.46 5.38 -15.27
N ALA A 135 -7.33 4.57 -14.67
CA ALA A 135 -8.77 4.70 -14.73
C ALA A 135 -9.34 4.87 -13.32
N ILE A 136 -10.50 5.53 -13.27
CA ILE A 136 -11.33 5.71 -12.07
C ILE A 136 -12.78 5.33 -12.39
N TYR A 137 -13.61 5.15 -11.36
CA TYR A 137 -15.03 4.98 -11.59
C TYR A 137 -15.68 6.31 -12.02
N ALA A 138 -16.56 6.24 -13.02
CA ALA A 138 -17.22 7.42 -13.56
C ALA A 138 -18.16 8.10 -12.55
N ASP A 139 -18.70 7.36 -11.59
CA ASP A 139 -19.59 7.95 -10.58
C ASP A 139 -18.85 8.78 -9.53
N ASP A 140 -17.51 8.73 -9.50
CA ASP A 140 -16.70 9.59 -8.63
C ASP A 140 -16.65 11.03 -9.14
N ILE A 141 -16.70 11.23 -10.47
CA ILE A 141 -16.79 12.56 -11.08
C ILE A 141 -18.21 13.16 -11.03
N PHE A 142 -19.21 12.41 -10.55
CA PHE A 142 -20.57 12.94 -10.45
C PHE A 142 -20.73 14.03 -9.39
N ARG A 143 -19.76 14.16 -8.48
CA ARG A 143 -19.71 15.27 -7.51
C ARG A 143 -19.69 16.66 -8.17
N TYR A 144 -19.31 16.76 -9.44
CA TYR A 144 -19.17 18.02 -10.18
C TYR A 144 -20.47 18.49 -10.86
N GLY A 145 -21.60 17.79 -10.68
CA GLY A 145 -22.80 18.16 -11.42
C GLY A 145 -24.06 17.39 -11.08
N ALA A 146 -25.07 17.60 -11.92
CA ALA A 146 -26.32 16.84 -11.90
C ALA A 146 -26.18 15.60 -12.79
N ILE A 147 -26.71 14.47 -12.34
CA ILE A 147 -26.68 13.21 -13.07
C ILE A 147 -28.08 12.91 -13.59
N SER A 148 -28.18 12.39 -14.81
CA SER A 148 -29.41 11.76 -15.30
C SER A 148 -29.11 10.41 -15.96
N TYR A 149 -30.11 9.53 -15.90
CA TYR A 149 -30.04 8.18 -16.43
C TYR A 149 -31.13 7.99 -17.48
N ASP A 150 -30.72 7.50 -18.65
CA ASP A 150 -31.60 7.16 -19.75
C ASP A 150 -31.48 5.65 -19.97
N THR A 151 -32.38 4.92 -19.32
CA THR A 151 -32.39 3.44 -19.30
C THR A 151 -32.69 2.87 -20.68
N LYS A 152 -33.54 3.55 -21.47
CA LYS A 152 -33.91 3.15 -22.84
C LYS A 152 -32.71 3.18 -23.77
N ASN A 153 -31.92 4.26 -23.75
CA ASN A 153 -30.75 4.41 -24.61
C ASN A 153 -29.44 3.93 -23.97
N LYS A 154 -29.51 3.33 -22.77
CA LYS A 154 -28.36 2.95 -21.95
C LYS A 154 -27.35 4.10 -21.87
N ALA A 155 -27.79 5.26 -21.41
CA ALA A 155 -26.94 6.44 -21.30
C ALA A 155 -26.94 7.03 -19.89
N GLN A 156 -25.76 7.41 -19.41
CA GLN A 156 -25.56 8.21 -18.21
C GLN A 156 -25.07 9.59 -18.64
N ARG A 157 -25.63 10.66 -18.05
CA ARG A 157 -25.26 12.04 -18.39
C ARG A 157 -24.91 12.81 -17.13
N LEU A 158 -23.75 13.44 -17.15
CA LEU A 158 -23.29 14.39 -16.15
C LEU A 158 -23.37 15.80 -16.75
N THR A 159 -24.21 16.64 -16.16
CA THR A 159 -24.27 18.08 -16.45
C THR A 159 -23.46 18.82 -15.39
N LEU A 160 -22.29 19.33 -15.77
CA LEU A 160 -21.37 20.04 -14.88
C LEU A 160 -22.02 21.35 -14.43
N SER A 161 -22.32 21.46 -13.15
CA SER A 161 -22.98 22.62 -12.55
C SER A 161 -22.48 22.95 -11.15
N LYS A 162 -21.67 22.06 -10.55
CA LYS A 162 -21.15 22.19 -9.18
C LYS A 162 -19.64 22.30 -9.19
N TYR A 163 -19.11 23.28 -8.45
CA TYR A 163 -17.70 23.32 -8.06
C TYR A 163 -17.63 23.16 -6.53
N PRO A 164 -17.45 21.93 -6.02
CA PRO A 164 -17.61 21.64 -4.59
C PRO A 164 -16.56 22.27 -3.67
N LEU A 165 -15.49 22.89 -4.20
CA LEU A 165 -14.31 23.26 -3.41
C LEU A 165 -13.93 24.74 -3.47
N LYS A 166 -14.91 25.64 -3.56
CA LYS A 166 -14.59 27.07 -3.43
C LYS A 166 -14.23 27.48 -1.99
N GLU A 167 -14.48 26.62 -0.98
CA GLU A 167 -14.48 27.04 0.43
C GLU A 167 -13.67 26.16 1.41
N VAL A 168 -13.08 25.03 0.98
CA VAL A 168 -12.25 24.19 1.88
C VAL A 168 -10.80 24.31 1.47
N ALA A 169 -10.08 25.12 2.23
CA ALA A 169 -8.73 25.54 1.91
C ALA A 169 -7.65 24.56 2.38
N VAL A 170 -8.01 23.41 2.94
CA VAL A 170 -7.06 22.34 3.29
C VAL A 170 -7.36 21.11 2.45
N GLY A 171 -6.34 20.57 1.80
CA GLY A 171 -6.37 19.26 1.16
C GLY A 171 -5.56 18.26 1.97
N TYR A 172 -5.77 16.97 1.69
CA TYR A 172 -4.82 15.96 2.12
C TYR A 172 -4.55 14.95 1.01
N LYS A 173 -3.35 14.36 1.04
CA LYS A 173 -2.94 13.21 0.24
C LYS A 173 -2.58 12.04 1.16
N THR A 174 -2.54 10.83 0.63
CA THR A 174 -1.94 9.68 1.32
C THR A 174 -0.55 9.43 0.76
N TYR A 175 0.45 9.20 1.62
CA TYR A 175 1.83 8.91 1.18
C TYR A 175 2.05 7.42 0.93
N THR A 176 3.22 7.10 0.35
CA THR A 176 3.82 5.78 0.12
C THR A 176 3.46 4.77 1.21
N GLY A 177 2.91 3.62 0.82
CA GLY A 177 2.41 2.59 1.77
C GLY A 177 0.96 2.80 2.22
N GLY A 178 0.42 4.01 2.10
CA GLY A 178 -0.97 4.32 2.46
C GLY A 178 -1.21 4.52 3.95
N GLU A 179 -0.17 4.87 4.71
CA GLU A 179 -0.21 4.96 6.17
C GLU A 179 -0.07 6.39 6.71
N GLU A 180 0.33 7.32 5.84
CA GLU A 180 0.52 8.72 6.20
C GLU A 180 -0.49 9.61 5.49
N LEU A 181 -0.90 10.66 6.17
CA LEU A 181 -1.72 11.75 5.64
C LEU A 181 -0.83 12.98 5.48
N LEU A 182 -0.68 13.46 4.25
CA LEU A 182 -0.03 14.74 3.97
C LEU A 182 -1.08 15.82 3.91
N PHE A 183 -0.98 16.85 4.73
CA PHE A 183 -1.88 18.01 4.68
C PHE A 183 -1.28 19.16 3.88
N THR A 184 -2.10 19.80 3.06
CA THR A 184 -1.74 20.99 2.28
C THR A 184 -2.65 22.14 2.69
N ASN A 185 -2.07 23.25 3.15
CA ASN A 185 -2.82 24.47 3.41
C ASN A 185 -2.85 25.36 2.16
N LYS A 186 -3.94 25.28 1.41
CA LYS A 186 -4.28 26.20 0.32
C LYS A 186 -4.99 27.47 0.82
N TYR A 187 -5.15 27.63 2.14
CA TYR A 187 -5.56 28.89 2.73
C TYR A 187 -4.36 29.84 2.65
N LYS A 188 -4.60 31.09 2.25
CA LYS A 188 -3.52 32.09 2.08
C LYS A 188 -2.96 32.62 3.42
N GLU A 189 -3.35 31.98 4.52
CA GLU A 189 -3.03 32.36 5.89
C GLU A 189 -2.73 31.09 6.70
N ASP A 190 -1.91 31.24 7.73
CA ASP A 190 -1.59 30.16 8.65
C ASP A 190 -2.84 29.72 9.41
N LEU A 191 -2.93 28.42 9.68
CA LEU A 191 -4.02 27.83 10.44
C LEU A 191 -3.51 27.42 11.82
N LEU A 192 -4.27 27.78 12.85
CA LEU A 192 -4.01 27.38 14.23
C LEU A 192 -4.27 25.88 14.44
N SER A 193 -5.32 25.34 13.83
CA SER A 193 -5.59 23.90 13.87
C SER A 193 -6.43 23.40 12.70
N VAL A 194 -6.30 22.11 12.40
CA VAL A 194 -7.16 21.36 11.47
C VAL A 194 -7.79 20.21 12.23
N ASP A 195 -9.11 20.19 12.32
CA ASP A 195 -9.88 19.10 12.92
C ASP A 195 -10.32 18.14 11.80
N TYR A 196 -10.10 16.85 11.97
CA TYR A 196 -10.42 15.85 10.95
C TYR A 196 -10.71 14.50 11.57
N ASN A 197 -11.40 13.66 10.80
CA ASN A 197 -11.65 12.27 11.16
C ASN A 197 -10.84 11.34 10.27
N VAL A 198 -10.17 10.36 10.88
CA VAL A 198 -9.52 9.26 10.18
C VAL A 198 -10.42 8.03 10.25
N TYR A 199 -10.49 7.29 9.14
CA TYR A 199 -11.34 6.11 9.02
C TYR A 199 -10.51 4.86 8.80
N PHE A 200 -10.75 3.84 9.61
CA PHE A 200 -10.08 2.56 9.53
C PHE A 200 -11.07 1.43 9.35
N HIS A 201 -10.75 0.45 8.51
CA HIS A 201 -11.42 -0.84 8.56
C HIS A 201 -10.70 -1.76 9.53
N ASN A 202 -11.38 -2.19 10.60
CA ASN A 202 -10.86 -3.17 11.54
C ASN A 202 -11.10 -4.59 10.99
N ARG A 203 -10.02 -5.31 10.66
CA ARG A 203 -10.06 -6.66 10.10
C ARG A 203 -10.60 -7.71 11.08
N VAL A 204 -10.58 -7.45 12.39
CA VAL A 204 -11.11 -8.38 13.40
C VAL A 204 -12.62 -8.19 13.57
N THR A 205 -13.06 -6.95 13.80
CA THR A 205 -14.47 -6.66 14.04
C THR A 205 -15.29 -6.52 12.75
N GLN A 206 -14.61 -6.40 11.60
CA GLN A 206 -15.19 -6.10 10.29
C GLN A 206 -15.97 -4.78 10.25
N LYS A 207 -15.69 -3.85 11.18
CA LYS A 207 -16.35 -2.54 11.28
C LYS A 207 -15.42 -1.43 10.81
N ILE A 208 -16.03 -0.32 10.39
CA ILE A 208 -15.32 0.93 10.16
C ILE A 208 -15.27 1.71 11.47
N GLU A 209 -14.07 2.01 11.91
CA GLU A 209 -13.80 2.84 13.09
C GLU A 209 -13.48 4.26 12.64
N THR A 210 -13.92 5.24 13.42
CA THR A 210 -13.70 6.67 13.16
C THR A 210 -12.94 7.24 14.34
N ILE A 211 -11.79 7.87 14.06
CA ILE A 211 -10.92 8.44 15.07
C ILE A 211 -10.84 9.95 14.81
N PRO A 212 -11.37 10.79 15.72
CA PRO A 212 -11.20 12.23 15.63
C PRO A 212 -9.76 12.61 15.96
N MET A 213 -9.20 13.49 15.14
CA MET A 213 -7.82 13.95 15.22
C MET A 213 -7.78 15.46 15.08
N GLN A 214 -6.74 16.06 15.64
CA GLN A 214 -6.44 17.47 15.49
C GLN A 214 -4.97 17.62 15.11
N LEU A 215 -4.73 18.38 14.05
CA LEU A 215 -3.41 18.87 13.68
C LEU A 215 -3.26 20.28 14.24
N SER A 216 -2.31 20.46 15.15
CA SER A 216 -1.95 21.78 15.68
C SER A 216 -0.98 22.46 14.72
N TYR A 217 -1.33 23.66 14.29
CA TYR A 217 -0.57 24.53 13.41
C TYR A 217 -0.32 23.95 11.99
N LEU A 218 -0.71 24.72 10.98
CA LEU A 218 -0.43 24.38 9.58
C LEU A 218 -0.14 25.67 8.81
N GLU A 219 1.12 25.84 8.42
CA GLU A 219 1.60 27.03 7.70
C GLU A 219 0.90 27.20 6.36
N ALA A 220 0.70 28.44 5.94
CA ALA A 220 0.35 28.74 4.55
C ALA A 220 1.52 28.35 3.65
N THR A 221 1.33 27.33 2.82
CA THR A 221 2.38 26.84 1.94
C THR A 221 1.80 26.34 0.63
N ASP A 222 2.48 26.65 -0.47
CA ASP A 222 2.19 26.07 -1.78
C ASP A 222 2.70 24.61 -1.89
N LYS A 223 3.41 24.11 -0.88
CA LYS A 223 3.99 22.76 -0.81
C LYS A 223 3.37 21.93 0.31
N ASP A 224 3.18 20.65 0.03
CA ASP A 224 2.68 19.65 0.99
C ASP A 224 3.75 19.46 2.09
N LEU A 225 3.49 19.82 3.35
CA LEU A 225 4.56 19.88 4.37
C LEU A 225 4.28 19.18 5.70
N TYR A 226 3.07 18.67 5.95
CA TYR A 226 2.80 17.96 7.21
C TYR A 226 2.44 16.50 6.98
N ILE A 227 3.37 15.62 7.35
CA ILE A 227 3.19 14.17 7.37
C ILE A 227 2.65 13.78 8.75
N HIS A 228 1.44 13.21 8.78
CA HIS A 228 0.89 12.59 9.98
C HIS A 228 0.75 11.09 9.77
N THR A 229 1.30 10.28 10.68
CA THR A 229 1.19 8.82 10.66
C THR A 229 0.20 8.39 11.74
N PRO A 230 -1.11 8.30 11.43
CA PRO A 230 -2.14 8.14 12.45
C PRO A 230 -2.01 6.80 13.19
N TYR A 231 -1.40 5.79 12.55
CA TYR A 231 -1.13 4.48 13.15
C TYR A 231 -0.25 4.60 14.40
N MET A 232 0.86 5.33 14.31
CA MET A 232 1.83 5.49 15.41
C MET A 232 1.24 6.24 16.61
N THR A 233 0.24 7.10 16.36
CA THR A 233 -0.37 7.91 17.42
C THR A 233 -1.44 7.14 18.20
N TYR A 234 -2.10 6.16 17.57
CA TYR A 234 -3.33 5.58 18.12
C TYR A 234 -3.31 4.07 18.34
N PHE A 235 -2.43 3.34 17.65
CA PHE A 235 -2.36 1.89 17.76
C PHE A 235 -1.01 1.47 18.32
N GLU A 236 -1.03 0.61 19.33
CA GLU A 236 0.18 -0.11 19.77
C GLU A 236 0.78 -0.84 18.56
N GLU A 237 2.12 -0.88 18.46
CA GLU A 237 2.87 -1.52 17.37
C GLU A 237 2.36 -2.95 17.09
N ASN A 238 1.89 -3.66 18.11
CA ASN A 238 1.30 -5.00 18.00
C ASN A 238 -0.01 -5.09 17.19
N ASN A 239 -0.56 -3.98 16.70
CA ASN A 239 -1.77 -3.92 15.88
C ASN A 239 -1.49 -3.57 14.40
N ILE A 240 -0.24 -3.47 13.97
CA ILE A 240 0.14 -3.27 12.57
C ILE A 240 -0.37 -4.47 11.76
N GLY A 241 -1.39 -4.23 10.94
CA GLY A 241 -2.10 -5.27 10.19
C GLY A 241 -3.50 -5.60 10.71
N LYS A 242 -3.94 -5.10 11.88
CA LYS A 242 -5.34 -5.18 12.34
C LYS A 242 -6.25 -4.20 11.60
N TYR A 243 -5.72 -3.04 11.22
CA TYR A 243 -6.47 -1.96 10.61
C TYR A 243 -5.99 -1.67 9.19
N ILE A 244 -6.93 -1.30 8.32
CA ILE A 244 -6.65 -0.76 6.98
C ILE A 244 -7.09 0.71 6.95
N LEU A 245 -6.17 1.63 6.65
CA LEU A 245 -6.51 3.05 6.47
C LEU A 245 -7.41 3.23 5.25
N LEU A 246 -8.59 3.80 5.47
CA LEU A 246 -9.53 4.14 4.40
C LEU A 246 -9.37 5.59 3.94
N GLY A 247 -8.79 6.46 4.77
CA GLY A 247 -8.53 7.87 4.48
C GLY A 247 -9.03 8.78 5.60
N ALA A 248 -9.15 10.07 5.30
CA ALA A 248 -9.59 11.09 6.24
C ALA A 248 -10.66 12.02 5.66
N ALA A 249 -11.41 12.71 6.52
CA ALA A 249 -12.29 13.81 6.13
C ALA A 249 -12.04 14.99 7.06
N ILE A 250 -11.74 16.15 6.48
CA ILE A 250 -11.50 17.39 7.23
C ILE A 250 -12.85 17.90 7.72
N GLU A 251 -12.99 18.13 9.01
CA GLU A 251 -14.21 18.63 9.62
C GLU A 251 -14.23 20.16 9.66
N SER A 252 -13.15 20.75 10.16
CA SER A 252 -12.99 22.21 10.25
C SER A 252 -11.53 22.62 10.27
N VAL A 253 -11.31 23.90 10.01
CA VAL A 253 -10.04 24.58 10.26
C VAL A 253 -10.27 25.77 11.17
N LYS A 254 -9.27 26.12 11.98
CA LYS A 254 -9.28 27.29 12.85
C LYS A 254 -8.11 28.19 12.48
N ASP A 255 -8.38 29.46 12.22
CA ASP A 255 -7.32 30.45 11.98
C ASP A 255 -6.71 30.98 13.29
N HIS A 256 -5.64 31.76 13.20
CA HIS A 256 -5.00 32.39 14.36
C HIS A 256 -5.85 33.47 15.06
N ASN A 257 -6.90 33.97 14.40
CA ASN A 257 -7.89 34.88 15.00
C ASN A 257 -8.98 34.11 15.78
N GLY A 258 -8.91 32.77 15.78
CA GLY A 258 -9.87 31.89 16.43
C GLY A 258 -11.15 31.64 15.63
N LYS A 259 -11.25 32.13 14.40
CA LYS A 259 -12.39 31.87 13.51
C LYS A 259 -12.33 30.42 13.04
N VAL A 260 -13.44 29.72 13.21
CA VAL A 260 -13.60 28.33 12.76
C VAL A 260 -14.34 28.32 11.42
N ILE A 261 -13.74 27.68 10.42
CA ILE A 261 -14.30 27.47 9.08
C ILE A 261 -14.64 25.99 8.97
N LYS A 262 -15.94 25.67 8.90
CA LYS A 262 -16.40 24.27 8.74
C LYS A 262 -16.26 23.83 7.29
N ASN A 263 -15.88 22.58 7.07
CA ASN A 263 -15.88 21.98 5.75
C ASN A 263 -17.31 21.59 5.35
N PRO A 264 -17.95 22.26 4.36
CA PRO A 264 -19.31 21.91 3.92
C PRO A 264 -19.40 20.52 3.28
N MET A 265 -18.28 19.95 2.83
CA MET A 265 -18.20 18.63 2.19
C MET A 265 -17.89 17.49 3.18
N PHE A 266 -17.66 17.78 4.46
CA PHE A 266 -17.24 16.79 5.45
C PHE A 266 -18.15 15.55 5.49
N ASN A 267 -19.47 15.76 5.61
CA ASN A 267 -20.42 14.65 5.68
C ASN A 267 -20.44 13.81 4.39
N ASP A 268 -20.32 14.46 3.24
CA ASP A 268 -20.27 13.79 1.94
C ASP A 268 -18.98 12.98 1.76
N GLU A 269 -17.85 13.52 2.22
CA GLU A 269 -16.55 12.85 2.20
C GLU A 269 -16.50 11.67 3.17
N ALA A 270 -16.94 11.88 4.41
CA ALA A 270 -17.08 10.83 5.41
C ALA A 270 -17.97 9.68 4.91
N LYS A 271 -19.13 10.01 4.33
CA LYS A 271 -20.04 9.02 3.75
C LYS A 271 -19.39 8.27 2.59
N TYR A 272 -18.70 8.98 1.70
CA TYR A 272 -18.01 8.38 0.56
C TYR A 272 -16.93 7.38 1.01
N ILE A 273 -16.12 7.75 2.01
CA ILE A 273 -15.07 6.88 2.56
C ILE A 273 -15.68 5.63 3.19
N LYS A 274 -16.71 5.80 4.02
CA LYS A 274 -17.40 4.70 4.73
C LYS A 274 -18.22 3.75 3.84
N THR A 275 -18.40 4.09 2.57
CA THR A 275 -19.23 3.30 1.65
C THR A 275 -18.45 2.95 0.39
N LYS A 276 -18.38 3.86 -0.57
CA LYS A 276 -17.79 3.60 -1.89
C LYS A 276 -16.30 3.27 -1.84
N TYR A 277 -15.52 4.01 -1.06
CA TYR A 277 -14.08 3.78 -0.98
C TYR A 277 -13.77 2.50 -0.18
N SER A 278 -14.45 2.29 0.95
CA SER A 278 -14.29 1.06 1.72
C SER A 278 -14.65 -0.19 0.91
N ASP A 279 -15.69 -0.17 0.09
CA ASP A 279 -16.06 -1.31 -0.76
C ASP A 279 -14.91 -1.69 -1.72
N TYR A 280 -14.24 -0.68 -2.29
CA TYR A 280 -13.07 -0.90 -3.14
C TYR A 280 -11.89 -1.50 -2.36
N VAL A 281 -11.58 -0.95 -1.19
CA VAL A 281 -10.49 -1.46 -0.34
C VAL A 281 -10.77 -2.90 0.11
N LEU A 282 -12.01 -3.23 0.49
CA LEU A 282 -12.41 -4.58 0.89
C LEU A 282 -12.38 -5.57 -0.27
N MET A 283 -12.74 -5.12 -1.48
CA MET A 283 -12.56 -5.92 -2.69
C MET A 283 -11.07 -6.23 -2.92
N LEU A 284 -10.17 -5.25 -2.80
CA LEU A 284 -8.73 -5.48 -2.92
C LEU A 284 -8.24 -6.49 -1.87
N GLU A 285 -8.67 -6.33 -0.61
CA GLU A 285 -8.31 -7.23 0.48
C GLU A 285 -8.75 -8.68 0.22
N LYS A 286 -9.96 -8.87 -0.32
CA LYS A 286 -10.45 -10.21 -0.69
C LYS A 286 -9.61 -10.84 -1.79
N ILE A 287 -9.26 -10.07 -2.82
CA ILE A 287 -8.45 -10.54 -3.96
C ILE A 287 -7.04 -10.88 -3.47
N ARG A 288 -6.44 -10.02 -2.64
CA ARG A 288 -5.15 -10.23 -2.00
C ARG A 288 -5.12 -11.53 -1.18
N LYS A 289 -6.08 -11.74 -0.28
CA LYS A 289 -6.19 -12.98 0.51
C LYS A 289 -6.27 -14.22 -0.38
N SER A 290 -7.04 -14.13 -1.46
CA SER A 290 -7.19 -15.23 -2.42
C SER A 290 -5.87 -15.52 -3.16
N ALA A 291 -5.14 -14.48 -3.56
CA ALA A 291 -3.83 -14.60 -4.20
C ALA A 291 -2.78 -15.19 -3.24
N LEU A 292 -2.75 -14.76 -1.98
CA LEU A 292 -1.86 -15.32 -0.96
C LEU A 292 -2.17 -16.79 -0.68
N ALA A 293 -3.45 -17.17 -0.57
CA ALA A 293 -3.84 -18.56 -0.38
C ALA A 293 -3.41 -19.45 -1.55
N ALA A 294 -3.53 -18.95 -2.79
CA ALA A 294 -3.06 -19.66 -3.98
C ALA A 294 -1.52 -19.80 -3.97
N GLU A 295 -0.80 -18.74 -3.60
CA GLU A 295 0.66 -18.75 -3.51
C GLU A 295 1.15 -19.68 -2.37
N LEU A 296 0.48 -19.69 -1.22
CA LEU A 296 0.75 -20.60 -0.11
C LEU A 296 0.64 -22.07 -0.54
N LYS A 297 -0.43 -22.39 -1.29
CA LYS A 297 -0.61 -23.74 -1.84
C LYS A 297 0.50 -24.10 -2.83
N ALA A 298 0.89 -23.17 -3.71
CA ALA A 298 2.02 -23.36 -4.62
C ALA A 298 3.34 -23.52 -3.87
N ASN A 299 3.49 -22.87 -2.72
CA ASN A 299 4.62 -22.99 -1.80
C ASN A 299 4.51 -24.21 -0.86
N LYS A 300 3.76 -25.24 -1.26
CA LYS A 300 3.60 -26.51 -0.51
C LYS A 300 3.12 -26.29 0.94
N ASN A 301 2.33 -25.24 1.19
CA ASN A 301 1.86 -24.84 2.51
C ASN A 301 2.96 -24.49 3.53
N VAL A 302 4.14 -24.10 3.05
CA VAL A 302 5.13 -23.42 3.90
C VAL A 302 4.68 -21.95 4.02
N PRO A 303 4.41 -21.43 5.23
CA PRO A 303 3.80 -20.11 5.44
C PRO A 303 4.74 -18.95 5.06
N VAL A 304 6.01 -19.24 4.85
CA VAL A 304 7.03 -18.28 4.42
C VAL A 304 7.64 -18.75 3.11
N LYS A 305 7.83 -17.82 2.17
CA LYS A 305 8.52 -18.07 0.92
C LYS A 305 9.79 -17.25 0.84
N VAL A 306 10.90 -17.90 0.52
CA VAL A 306 12.13 -17.21 0.11
C VAL A 306 11.92 -16.68 -1.31
N THR A 307 11.96 -15.35 -1.47
CA THR A 307 11.67 -14.69 -2.75
C THR A 307 12.94 -14.26 -3.48
N LYS A 308 14.01 -13.95 -2.74
CA LYS A 308 15.29 -13.51 -3.27
C LYS A 308 16.41 -13.91 -2.31
N ILE A 309 17.59 -14.19 -2.88
CA ILE A 309 18.83 -14.39 -2.15
C ILE A 309 19.90 -13.59 -2.90
N ASP A 310 20.52 -12.64 -2.22
CA ASP A 310 21.71 -11.94 -2.68
C ASP A 310 22.90 -12.31 -1.78
N MET A 311 24.06 -12.54 -2.36
CA MET A 311 25.28 -12.82 -1.61
C MET A 311 26.18 -11.58 -1.58
N TYR A 312 26.58 -11.16 -0.39
CA TYR A 312 27.56 -10.09 -0.18
C TYR A 312 28.76 -10.62 0.60
N GLU A 313 29.81 -9.81 0.71
CA GLU A 313 30.89 -9.99 1.67
C GLU A 313 30.88 -8.78 2.61
N ASN A 314 31.09 -9.02 3.90
CA ASN A 314 31.26 -7.92 4.86
C ASN A 314 32.68 -7.31 4.75
N SER A 315 32.98 -6.31 5.58
CA SER A 315 34.25 -5.56 5.52
C SER A 315 35.52 -6.39 5.76
N ILE A 316 35.38 -7.63 6.26
CA ILE A 316 36.50 -8.57 6.48
C ILE A 316 36.46 -9.79 5.54
N GLY A 317 35.65 -9.74 4.47
CA GLY A 317 35.58 -10.77 3.43
C GLY A 317 34.79 -12.02 3.82
N ILE A 318 33.95 -11.95 4.87
CA ILE A 318 33.09 -13.08 5.25
C ILE A 318 31.78 -12.99 4.45
N PRO A 319 31.32 -14.08 3.81
CA PRO A 319 30.04 -14.11 3.10
C PRO A 319 28.84 -13.79 4.00
N GLU A 320 27.95 -12.96 3.48
CA GLU A 320 26.74 -12.49 4.15
C GLU A 320 25.56 -12.55 3.16
N PRO A 321 24.81 -13.67 3.12
CA PRO A 321 23.55 -13.74 2.40
C PRO A 321 22.54 -12.76 2.97
N ASN A 322 21.94 -11.98 2.09
CA ASN A 322 20.72 -11.23 2.35
C ASN A 322 19.56 -12.00 1.70
N ILE A 323 18.59 -12.44 2.51
CA ILE A 323 17.51 -13.32 2.11
C ILE A 323 16.18 -12.60 2.32
N ASN A 324 15.38 -12.49 1.26
CA ASN A 324 14.03 -11.93 1.32
C ASN A 324 13.02 -13.05 1.64
N PHE A 325 12.19 -12.80 2.64
CA PHE A 325 11.10 -13.66 3.09
C PHE A 325 9.77 -12.98 2.89
N LYS A 326 8.85 -13.64 2.21
CA LYS A 326 7.46 -13.22 2.09
C LYS A 326 6.55 -14.06 2.97
N ASN A 327 5.73 -13.42 3.79
CA ASN A 327 4.69 -14.07 4.57
C ASN A 327 3.49 -14.41 3.67
N LEU A 328 3.23 -15.69 3.47
CA LEU A 328 2.09 -16.21 2.70
C LEU A 328 0.91 -16.61 3.59
N SER A 329 1.07 -16.54 4.91
CA SER A 329 0.02 -16.88 5.87
C SER A 329 -0.97 -15.72 6.07
N THR A 330 -2.04 -15.99 6.83
CA THR A 330 -2.99 -14.97 7.28
C THR A 330 -2.64 -14.37 8.63
N LYS A 331 -1.50 -14.74 9.21
CA LYS A 331 -1.05 -14.34 10.56
C LYS A 331 0.23 -13.53 10.45
N THR A 332 0.43 -12.58 11.34
CA THR A 332 1.70 -11.85 11.43
C THR A 332 2.78 -12.77 11.98
N ILE A 333 3.96 -12.75 11.38
CA ILE A 333 5.12 -13.55 11.77
C ILE A 333 6.05 -12.68 12.61
N ASP A 334 6.53 -13.25 13.72
CA ASP A 334 7.46 -12.62 14.65
C ASP A 334 8.77 -13.40 14.85
N ALA A 335 8.86 -14.65 14.36
CA ALA A 335 10.12 -15.37 14.24
C ALA A 335 10.12 -16.39 13.10
N ILE A 336 11.30 -16.61 12.51
CA ILE A 336 11.56 -17.62 11.48
C ILE A 336 12.87 -18.34 11.81
N GLU A 337 12.86 -19.67 11.79
CA GLU A 337 14.07 -20.49 11.80
C GLU A 337 14.31 -21.07 10.40
N ILE A 338 15.56 -21.09 9.98
CA ILE A 338 16.00 -21.54 8.67
C ILE A 338 17.24 -22.44 8.74
N ASP A 339 17.34 -23.33 7.77
CA ASP A 339 18.55 -24.08 7.41
C ASP A 339 19.16 -23.45 6.17
N ILE A 340 20.45 -23.10 6.22
CA ILE A 340 21.23 -22.58 5.10
C ILE A 340 22.31 -23.61 4.75
N ARG A 341 22.21 -24.23 3.56
CA ARG A 341 23.26 -25.11 3.05
C ARG A 341 24.24 -24.32 2.19
N CYS A 342 25.52 -24.37 2.55
CA CYS A 342 26.59 -23.56 1.99
C CYS A 342 27.36 -24.29 0.89
N PHE A 343 27.58 -23.61 -0.23
CA PHE A 343 28.31 -24.11 -1.40
C PHE A 343 29.28 -23.06 -1.97
N ASP A 344 30.37 -23.52 -2.56
CA ASP A 344 31.30 -22.66 -3.28
C ASP A 344 30.86 -22.44 -4.74
N THR A 345 31.68 -21.72 -5.50
CA THR A 345 31.35 -21.33 -6.88
C THR A 345 31.19 -22.55 -7.79
N PHE A 346 31.94 -23.61 -7.49
CA PHE A 346 31.93 -24.89 -8.20
C PHE A 346 30.80 -25.82 -7.74
N GLY A 347 29.99 -25.41 -6.76
CA GLY A 347 28.90 -26.22 -6.21
C GLY A 347 29.35 -27.28 -5.20
N ARG A 348 30.59 -27.20 -4.70
CA ARG A 348 31.08 -28.08 -3.65
C ARG A 348 30.58 -27.59 -2.29
N ALA A 349 30.27 -28.52 -1.41
CA ALA A 349 29.85 -28.21 -0.05
C ALA A 349 30.99 -27.49 0.70
N VAL A 350 30.68 -26.33 1.28
CA VAL A 350 31.63 -25.62 2.17
C VAL A 350 31.41 -26.13 3.58
N THR A 351 32.38 -26.86 4.11
CA THR A 351 32.30 -27.49 5.44
C THR A 351 33.35 -26.92 6.37
N PHE A 352 33.01 -26.79 7.65
CA PHE A 352 33.98 -26.54 8.72
C PHE A 352 34.42 -27.87 9.35
N PRO A 353 35.68 -28.05 9.79
CA PRO A 353 36.14 -29.31 10.39
C PRO A 353 35.22 -29.82 11.50
N GLY A 354 34.74 -31.05 11.35
CA GLY A 354 33.82 -31.69 12.30
C GLY A 354 32.35 -31.28 12.15
N GLN A 355 32.00 -30.43 11.18
CA GLN A 355 30.63 -29.99 10.92
C GLN A 355 30.21 -30.20 9.46
N SER A 356 28.89 -30.23 9.24
CA SER A 356 28.31 -30.32 7.90
C SER A 356 28.38 -28.97 7.18
N ASN A 357 27.88 -28.89 5.94
CA ASN A 357 27.73 -27.62 5.22
C ASN A 357 26.45 -26.86 5.59
N LEU A 358 25.87 -27.15 6.75
CA LEU A 358 24.65 -26.55 7.26
C LEU A 358 25.00 -25.44 8.25
N PHE A 359 24.39 -24.27 8.02
CA PHE A 359 24.32 -23.17 8.95
C PHE A 359 22.85 -23.00 9.38
N GLU A 360 22.60 -22.91 10.68
CA GLU A 360 21.26 -22.72 11.24
C GLU A 360 21.07 -21.23 11.55
N GLY A 361 20.02 -20.64 11.00
CA GLY A 361 19.68 -19.24 11.19
C GLY A 361 18.35 -19.08 11.93
N ILE A 362 18.27 -18.06 12.78
CA ILE A 362 17.02 -17.61 13.37
C ILE A 362 16.88 -16.10 13.15
N VAL A 363 15.64 -15.64 12.98
CA VAL A 363 15.24 -14.25 13.13
C VAL A 363 14.10 -14.18 14.14
N GLN A 364 14.16 -13.20 15.04
CA GLN A 364 13.19 -12.98 16.12
C GLN A 364 12.92 -11.48 16.24
N ASP A 365 11.86 -11.13 16.98
CA ASP A 365 11.45 -9.75 17.25
C ASP A 365 11.21 -8.95 15.96
N VAL A 366 10.66 -9.63 14.95
CA VAL A 366 10.27 -9.03 13.66
C VAL A 366 8.76 -8.88 13.55
N MET A 367 8.30 -8.16 12.55
CA MET A 367 6.87 -8.01 12.28
C MET A 367 6.60 -8.08 10.79
N ILE A 368 6.40 -9.31 10.28
CA ILE A 368 6.09 -9.52 8.88
C ILE A 368 4.58 -9.75 8.77
N PRO A 369 3.76 -8.74 8.41
CA PRO A 369 2.31 -8.90 8.28
C PRO A 369 1.95 -9.84 7.12
N PRO A 370 0.72 -10.36 7.05
CA PRO A 370 0.25 -11.17 5.92
C PRO A 370 0.54 -10.51 4.57
N GLY A 371 1.27 -11.19 3.69
CA GLY A 371 1.69 -10.68 2.38
C GLY A 371 2.91 -9.75 2.39
N GLY A 372 3.35 -9.31 3.57
CA GLY A 372 4.56 -8.52 3.78
C GLY A 372 5.82 -9.30 3.38
N GLU A 373 6.87 -8.55 3.07
CA GLU A 373 8.15 -9.09 2.63
C GLU A 373 9.28 -8.34 3.30
N GLU A 374 10.20 -9.06 3.93
CA GLU A 374 11.30 -8.49 4.70
C GLU A 374 12.60 -9.24 4.40
N ALA A 375 13.72 -8.54 4.53
CA ALA A 375 15.04 -9.03 4.14
C ALA A 375 15.95 -9.12 5.37
N PHE A 376 16.55 -10.27 5.60
CA PHE A 376 17.45 -10.51 6.73
C PHE A 376 18.81 -10.99 6.26
N SER A 377 19.85 -10.62 7.00
CA SER A 377 21.23 -10.98 6.68
C SER A 377 21.84 -11.84 7.78
N TRP A 378 22.63 -12.83 7.38
CA TRP A 378 23.39 -13.70 8.30
C TRP A 378 24.85 -13.69 7.91
N THR A 379 25.75 -13.33 8.83
CA THR A 379 27.18 -13.51 8.59
C THR A 379 27.55 -14.99 8.70
N LEU A 380 28.00 -15.61 7.60
CA LEU A 380 28.33 -17.05 7.52
C LEU A 380 29.73 -17.34 8.09
N ASN A 381 29.90 -17.02 9.38
CA ASN A 381 31.13 -17.33 10.10
C ASN A 381 31.48 -18.81 9.96
N LEU A 382 32.77 -19.10 9.76
CA LEU A 382 33.31 -20.46 9.52
C LEU A 382 32.97 -21.07 8.15
N PHE A 383 32.18 -20.39 7.31
CA PHE A 383 31.85 -20.81 5.94
C PHE A 383 32.39 -19.81 4.90
N GLY A 384 33.61 -19.31 5.11
CA GLY A 384 34.20 -18.18 4.37
C GLY A 384 34.32 -18.34 2.84
N ASN A 385 34.28 -19.56 2.31
CA ASN A 385 34.34 -19.81 0.86
C ASN A 385 32.95 -19.93 0.20
N THR A 386 31.88 -19.58 0.92
CA THR A 386 30.50 -19.72 0.44
C THR A 386 30.18 -18.63 -0.57
N THR A 387 29.73 -19.03 -1.75
CA THR A 387 29.27 -18.10 -2.81
C THR A 387 27.85 -18.42 -3.28
N LYS A 388 27.30 -19.57 -2.86
CA LYS A 388 25.95 -20.03 -3.18
C LYS A 388 25.34 -20.68 -1.94
N ILE A 389 24.04 -20.48 -1.74
CA ILE A 389 23.32 -21.10 -0.63
C ILE A 389 21.99 -21.70 -1.09
N ASN A 390 21.54 -22.73 -0.36
CA ASN A 390 20.18 -23.24 -0.42
C ASN A 390 19.51 -23.01 0.93
N VAL A 391 18.41 -22.26 0.95
CA VAL A 391 17.67 -21.90 2.17
C VAL A 391 16.44 -22.78 2.30
N THR A 392 16.19 -23.25 3.52
CA THR A 392 15.00 -24.02 3.88
C THR A 392 14.39 -23.42 5.14
N VAL A 393 13.11 -23.07 5.11
CA VAL A 393 12.38 -22.67 6.32
C VAL A 393 12.04 -23.91 7.14
N VAL A 394 12.42 -23.93 8.42
CA VAL A 394 12.21 -25.08 9.32
C VAL A 394 11.11 -24.82 10.35
N ASN A 395 10.98 -23.59 10.84
CA ASN A 395 9.98 -23.21 11.83
C ASN A 395 9.53 -21.76 11.61
N VAL A 396 8.29 -21.46 11.93
CA VAL A 396 7.72 -20.10 11.87
C VAL A 396 6.86 -19.91 13.11
N HIS A 397 7.13 -18.86 13.86
CA HIS A 397 6.30 -18.41 14.98
C HIS A 397 5.43 -17.24 14.52
N PHE A 398 4.22 -17.16 15.07
CA PHE A 398 3.26 -16.12 14.79
C PHE A 398 2.96 -15.32 16.06
N THR A 399 2.57 -14.07 15.89
CA THR A 399 2.23 -13.17 17.01
C THR A 399 1.05 -13.64 17.86
N ASP A 400 0.25 -14.60 17.37
CA ASP A 400 -0.83 -15.24 18.13
C ASP A 400 -0.35 -16.44 18.98
N GLY A 401 0.96 -16.68 19.05
CA GLY A 401 1.60 -17.75 19.81
C GLY A 401 1.57 -19.13 19.12
N THR A 402 0.99 -19.23 17.92
CA THR A 402 1.01 -20.49 17.17
C THR A 402 2.31 -20.68 16.40
N THR A 403 2.65 -21.92 16.05
CA THR A 403 3.84 -22.24 15.26
C THR A 403 3.52 -23.15 14.08
N TRP A 404 4.26 -22.98 12.98
CA TRP A 404 4.35 -23.94 11.90
C TRP A 404 5.72 -24.60 11.94
N LYS A 405 5.77 -25.92 11.86
CA LYS A 405 7.02 -26.69 11.79
C LYS A 405 7.03 -27.52 10.51
N LYS A 406 8.18 -27.52 9.85
CA LYS A 406 8.42 -28.39 8.70
C LYS A 406 8.27 -29.86 9.14
N LYS A 407 7.48 -30.61 8.38
CA LYS A 407 7.27 -32.05 8.60
C LYS A 407 8.32 -32.90 7.92
#